data_AF-A0A0B6ZG76-F1
#
_entry.id   AF-A0A0B6ZG76-F1
#
_cell.length_a   1.000
_cell.length_b   1.000
_cell.length_c   1.000
_cell.angle_alpha   90.00
_cell.angle_beta   90.00
_cell.angle_gamma   90.00
#
_symmetry.space_group_name_H-M   'P 1'
#
loop_
_entity.id
_entity.type
_entity.pdbx_description
1 polymer ?
#
loop_
_entity_poly.entity_id
_entity_poly.type
_entity_poly.pdbx_seq_one_letter_code
_entity_poly.pdbx_strand_id
1 'polypeptide(L)'
;LTACSNITEKCLCIDDYYRANSSECISRSNLKINVSAYRQTTYILFSWVDNSKNSNVNYTVSWNNGSAQAVDNEVNATLLDPGTQYTFLFTSTLPADSDYSSMVEVQNQTYWTRPASPGR
;
A
#
# COMPACT_ATOMS: atom_id res chain seq x y z
N LEU A 1 8.10 -5.49 -22.97
CA LEU A 1 9.23 -5.50 -21.99
C LEU A 1 9.24 -6.87 -21.35
N THR A 2 9.83 -7.84 -22.04
CA THR A 2 9.80 -9.24 -21.62
C THR A 2 11.02 -9.92 -22.24
N ALA A 3 11.76 -10.69 -21.46
CA ALA A 3 12.85 -11.51 -21.97
C ALA A 3 12.33 -12.94 -22.15
N CYS A 4 12.37 -13.45 -23.38
CA CYS A 4 11.99 -14.82 -23.69
C CYS A 4 13.20 -15.53 -24.29
N SER A 5 13.74 -16.54 -23.61
CA SER A 5 14.63 -17.53 -24.21
C SER A 5 13.77 -18.54 -24.98
N ASN A 6 14.12 -18.78 -26.24
CA ASN A 6 13.31 -19.59 -27.14
C ASN A 6 13.29 -21.07 -26.71
N ILE A 7 12.07 -21.64 -26.80
CA ILE A 7 11.68 -23.05 -26.63
C ILE A 7 11.38 -23.41 -25.16
N THR A 8 10.07 -23.50 -24.85
CA THR A 8 9.43 -24.05 -23.63
C THR A 8 9.48 -23.30 -22.30
N GLU A 9 10.15 -22.15 -22.19
CA GLU A 9 10.26 -21.43 -20.90
C GLU A 9 9.39 -20.16 -20.84
N LYS A 10 8.71 -20.01 -19.69
CA LYS A 10 7.86 -18.87 -19.30
C LYS A 10 8.65 -17.57 -19.51
N CYS A 11 8.10 -16.63 -20.31
CA CYS A 11 8.74 -15.33 -20.46
C CYS A 11 8.72 -14.55 -19.15
N LEU A 12 9.88 -14.10 -18.69
CA LEU A 12 10.03 -13.34 -17.46
C LEU A 12 10.09 -11.83 -17.74
N CYS A 13 9.63 -11.06 -16.77
CA CYS A 13 9.80 -9.61 -16.77
C CYS A 13 11.29 -9.29 -16.58
N ILE A 14 11.74 -8.23 -17.24
CA ILE A 14 13.10 -7.70 -17.08
C ILE A 14 13.30 -7.13 -15.67
N ASP A 15 14.56 -6.90 -15.28
CA ASP A 15 14.93 -6.40 -13.95
C ASP A 15 14.11 -5.17 -13.51
N ASP A 16 13.77 -5.10 -12.22
CA ASP A 16 12.86 -4.11 -11.59
C ASP A 16 11.36 -4.19 -11.97
N TYR A 17 10.97 -5.20 -12.76
CA TYR A 17 9.58 -5.50 -13.06
C TYR A 17 9.16 -6.87 -12.50
N TYR A 18 7.89 -6.99 -12.17
CA TYR A 18 7.22 -8.19 -11.67
C TYR A 18 6.06 -8.56 -12.57
N ARG A 19 5.70 -9.84 -12.66
CA ARG A 19 4.59 -10.31 -13.47
C ARG A 19 3.24 -10.18 -12.76
N ALA A 20 2.41 -9.20 -13.13
CA ALA A 20 1.07 -9.04 -12.55
C ALA A 20 0.08 -10.12 -13.03
N ASN A 21 0.17 -10.51 -14.30
CA ASN A 21 -0.68 -11.54 -14.90
C ASN A 21 0.06 -12.26 -16.05
N SER A 22 -0.63 -13.05 -16.87
CA SER A 22 0.01 -13.84 -17.93
C SER A 22 0.83 -13.01 -18.93
N SER A 23 0.53 -11.71 -19.06
CA SER A 23 1.03 -10.85 -20.14
C SER A 23 1.53 -9.48 -19.69
N GLU A 24 1.25 -9.05 -18.46
CA GLU A 24 1.62 -7.72 -17.95
C GLU A 24 2.75 -7.80 -16.90
N CYS A 25 3.74 -6.94 -17.11
CA CYS A 25 4.81 -6.65 -16.15
C CYS A 25 4.55 -5.31 -15.48
N ILE A 26 4.61 -5.28 -14.16
CA ILE A 26 4.44 -4.08 -13.32
C ILE A 26 5.75 -3.71 -12.65
N SER A 27 5.97 -2.43 -12.44
CA SER A 27 7.15 -1.92 -11.74
C SER A 27 6.82 -1.56 -10.29
N ARG A 28 7.84 -1.23 -9.50
CA ARG A 28 7.63 -0.71 -8.13
C ARG A 28 6.68 0.49 -8.08
N SER A 29 6.70 1.34 -9.10
CA SER A 29 5.80 2.51 -9.18
C SER A 29 4.31 2.13 -9.23
N ASN A 30 3.97 0.91 -9.67
CA ASN A 30 2.59 0.41 -9.68
C ASN A 30 2.09 0.02 -8.29
N LEU A 31 2.99 -0.17 -7.31
CA LEU A 31 2.63 -0.40 -5.92
C LEU A 31 2.22 0.89 -5.19
N LYS A 32 2.42 2.06 -5.81
CA LYS A 32 1.95 3.34 -5.25
C LYS A 32 0.42 3.39 -5.27
N ILE A 33 -0.13 3.67 -4.10
CA ILE A 33 -1.56 3.85 -3.86
C ILE A 33 -1.92 5.33 -3.74
N ASN A 34 -3.12 5.68 -4.21
CA ASN A 34 -3.71 7.00 -3.98
C ASN A 34 -4.66 6.90 -2.78
N VAL A 35 -4.29 7.55 -1.67
CA VAL A 35 -4.98 7.40 -0.38
C VAL A 35 -6.05 8.45 -0.21
N SER A 36 -7.25 8.01 0.15
CA SER A 36 -8.34 8.81 0.68
C SER A 36 -8.41 8.65 2.20
N ALA A 37 -8.71 9.72 2.92
CA ALA A 37 -8.76 9.73 4.38
C ALA A 37 -10.05 10.36 4.89
N TYR A 38 -10.80 9.61 5.69
CA TYR A 38 -11.93 10.11 6.47
C TYR A 38 -11.50 10.32 7.92
N ARG A 39 -11.39 11.60 8.31
CA ARG A 39 -10.76 12.02 9.56
C ARG A 39 -11.80 12.23 10.65
N GLN A 40 -11.55 11.66 11.82
CA GLN A 40 -12.41 11.80 13.00
C GLN A 40 -11.59 12.28 14.20
N THR A 41 -12.24 12.42 15.34
CA THR A 41 -11.63 13.00 16.54
C THR A 41 -10.53 12.10 17.11
N THR A 42 -10.72 10.78 17.11
CA THR A 42 -9.80 9.81 17.73
C THR A 42 -9.38 8.67 16.79
N TYR A 43 -9.78 8.74 15.52
CA TYR A 43 -9.41 7.76 14.51
C TYR A 43 -9.41 8.39 13.11
N ILE A 44 -8.72 7.75 12.17
CA ILE A 44 -8.76 8.09 10.74
C ILE A 44 -8.97 6.79 9.97
N LEU A 45 -10.00 6.77 9.11
CA LEU A 45 -10.21 5.68 8.17
C LEU A 45 -9.52 6.03 6.85
N PHE A 46 -8.61 5.16 6.42
CA PHE A 46 -7.93 5.24 5.14
C PHE A 46 -8.53 4.24 4.16
N SER A 47 -8.64 4.64 2.91
CA SER A 47 -9.00 3.76 1.80
C SER A 47 -8.25 4.16 0.53
N TRP A 48 -8.04 3.22 -0.39
CA TRP A 48 -7.35 3.50 -1.65
C TRP A 48 -7.82 2.57 -2.77
N VAL A 49 -7.46 2.94 -4.00
CA VAL A 49 -7.58 2.08 -5.17
C VAL A 49 -6.24 1.42 -5.42
N ASP A 50 -6.23 0.09 -5.52
CA ASP A 50 -5.06 -0.68 -5.91
C ASP A 50 -4.85 -0.62 -7.44
N ASN A 51 -3.72 -0.06 -7.86
CA ASN A 51 -3.31 0.06 -9.26
C ASN A 51 -2.29 -1.01 -9.69
N SER A 52 -1.86 -1.87 -8.78
CA SER A 52 -0.86 -2.91 -9.03
C SER A 52 -1.38 -3.99 -9.99
N LYS A 53 -2.72 -4.13 -10.10
CA LYS A 53 -3.38 -5.21 -10.83
C LYS A 53 -2.89 -6.60 -10.40
N ASN A 54 -2.37 -6.73 -9.17
CA ASN A 54 -1.81 -7.95 -8.63
C ASN A 54 -2.40 -8.20 -7.24
N SER A 55 -3.21 -9.27 -7.13
CA SER A 55 -3.92 -9.62 -5.91
C SER A 55 -3.02 -10.06 -4.75
N ASN A 56 -1.73 -10.29 -4.99
CA ASN A 56 -0.79 -10.74 -3.97
C ASN A 56 -0.12 -9.58 -3.22
N VAL A 57 -0.46 -8.32 -3.53
CA VAL A 57 0.09 -7.18 -2.82
C VAL A 57 -0.56 -7.06 -1.44
N ASN A 58 0.27 -7.07 -0.42
CA ASN A 58 -0.12 -6.80 0.96
C ASN A 58 0.09 -5.33 1.30
N TYR A 59 -0.90 -4.72 1.95
CA TYR A 59 -0.82 -3.33 2.38
C TYR A 59 -0.81 -3.25 3.90
N THR A 60 0.09 -2.44 4.44
CA THR A 60 0.14 -2.12 5.86
C THR A 60 0.27 -0.63 6.05
N VAL A 61 -0.34 -0.09 7.10
CA VAL A 61 -0.22 1.30 7.49
C VAL A 61 0.31 1.35 8.91
N SER A 62 1.37 2.12 9.11
CA SER A 62 1.95 2.34 10.43
C SER A 62 1.97 3.82 10.78
N TRP A 63 1.85 4.11 12.06
CA TRP A 63 1.93 5.44 12.66
C TRP A 63 2.66 5.32 14.00
N ASN A 64 2.99 6.46 14.62
CA ASN A 64 3.83 6.49 15.82
C ASN A 64 3.38 5.54 16.95
N ASN A 65 2.07 5.31 17.08
CA ASN A 65 1.49 4.55 18.19
C ASN A 65 0.86 3.22 17.76
N GLY A 66 1.05 2.79 16.50
CA GLY A 66 0.39 1.58 16.03
C GLY A 66 0.66 1.21 14.59
N SER A 67 0.17 0.04 14.22
CA SER A 67 0.15 -0.40 12.84
C SER A 67 -1.05 -1.29 12.60
N ALA A 68 -1.54 -1.30 11.37
CA ALA A 68 -2.63 -2.16 10.94
C ALA A 68 -2.38 -2.65 9.52
N GLN A 69 -2.71 -3.91 9.29
CA GLN A 69 -2.79 -4.46 7.95
C GLN A 69 -4.13 -4.05 7.32
N ALA A 70 -4.11 -3.80 6.02
CA ALA A 70 -5.32 -3.46 5.28
C ALA A 70 -6.22 -4.69 5.10
N VAL A 71 -7.53 -4.43 5.17
CA VAL A 71 -8.57 -5.36 4.77
C VAL A 71 -9.36 -4.66 3.67
N ASP A 72 -9.50 -5.29 2.52
CA ASP A 72 -10.20 -4.73 1.35
C ASP A 72 -9.73 -3.31 0.94
N ASN A 73 -8.42 -3.05 1.01
CA ASN A 73 -7.80 -1.74 0.75
C ASN A 73 -8.24 -0.62 1.70
N GLU A 74 -8.69 -0.99 2.89
CA GLU A 74 -9.05 -0.05 3.95
C GLU A 74 -8.25 -0.33 5.23
N VAL A 75 -7.93 0.73 5.97
CA VAL A 75 -7.32 0.66 7.30
C VAL A 75 -7.96 1.68 8.23
N ASN A 76 -8.31 1.23 9.43
CA ASN A 76 -8.73 2.12 10.51
C ASN A 76 -7.57 2.36 11.49
N ALA A 77 -7.01 3.57 11.48
CA ALA A 77 -6.03 4.00 12.47
C ALA A 77 -6.74 4.58 13.69
N THR A 78 -6.70 3.87 14.81
CA THR A 78 -7.40 4.21 16.05
C THR A 78 -6.43 4.67 17.14
N LEU A 79 -6.98 5.05 18.30
CA LEU A 79 -6.22 5.51 19.47
C LEU A 79 -5.37 6.75 19.15
N LEU A 80 -5.94 7.67 18.37
CA LEU A 80 -5.32 8.94 18.04
C LEU A 80 -5.84 10.04 18.96
N ASP A 81 -4.99 11.02 19.23
CA ASP A 81 -5.31 12.18 20.04
C ASP A 81 -6.06 13.23 19.21
N PRO A 82 -7.09 13.91 19.77
CA PRO A 82 -7.82 14.96 19.07
C PRO A 82 -6.93 16.14 18.66
N GLY A 83 -7.19 16.70 17.48
CA GLY A 83 -6.48 17.88 16.97
C GLY A 83 -4.97 17.72 16.80
N THR A 84 -4.49 16.49 16.63
CA THR A 84 -3.06 16.14 16.57
C THR A 84 -2.68 15.71 15.16
N GLN A 85 -1.47 16.09 14.72
CA GLN A 85 -0.90 15.65 13.45
C GLN A 85 -0.18 14.32 13.60
N TYR A 86 -0.49 13.39 12.72
CA TYR A 86 0.21 12.11 12.62
C TYR A 86 0.83 11.94 11.24
N THR A 87 2.00 11.31 11.21
CA THR A 87 2.62 10.80 9.98
C THR A 87 2.30 9.32 9.86
N PHE A 88 1.75 8.94 8.72
CA PHE A 88 1.40 7.56 8.40
C PHE A 88 2.33 7.06 7.29
N LEU A 89 2.86 5.85 7.48
CA LEU A 89 3.64 5.13 6.48
C LEU A 89 2.79 4.01 5.90
N PHE A 90 2.44 4.16 4.63
CA PHE A 90 1.77 3.17 3.82
C PHE A 90 2.82 2.31 3.14
N THR A 91 2.81 1.01 3.43
CA THR A 91 3.77 0.05 2.88
C THR A 91 3.02 -0.98 2.05
N SER A 92 3.34 -1.02 0.77
CA SER A 92 2.84 -1.99 -0.20
C SER A 92 3.93 -3.03 -0.44
N THR A 93 3.64 -4.29 -0.13
CA THR A 93 4.59 -5.40 -0.20
C THR A 93 4.06 -6.45 -1.16
N LEU A 94 4.80 -6.67 -2.23
CA LEU A 94 4.63 -7.81 -3.09
C LEU A 94 5.64 -8.88 -2.65
N PRO A 95 5.19 -10.05 -2.15
CA PRO A 95 6.09 -11.09 -1.68
C PRO A 95 6.92 -11.69 -2.84
N ALA A 96 8.07 -12.26 -2.49
CA ALA A 96 8.88 -13.03 -3.44
C ALA A 96 8.12 -14.29 -3.90
N ASP A 97 8.36 -14.72 -5.14
CA ASP A 97 7.92 -16.00 -5.68
C ASP A 97 9.11 -16.78 -6.26
N SER A 98 8.85 -17.82 -7.07
CA SER A 98 9.90 -18.63 -7.68
C SER A 98 10.76 -17.88 -8.69
N ASP A 99 10.26 -16.78 -9.25
CA ASP A 99 10.84 -16.06 -10.38
C ASP A 99 11.30 -14.65 -10.00
N TYR A 100 10.72 -14.04 -8.96
CA TYR A 100 10.96 -12.66 -8.57
C TYR A 100 11.20 -12.51 -7.07
N SER A 101 12.09 -11.58 -6.72
CA SER A 101 12.29 -11.15 -5.32
C SER A 101 11.13 -10.28 -4.83
N SER A 102 11.00 -10.16 -3.52
CA SER A 102 9.98 -9.30 -2.91
C SER A 102 10.20 -7.84 -3.29
N MET A 103 9.11 -7.14 -3.58
CA MET A 103 9.13 -5.73 -3.92
C MET A 103 8.34 -4.94 -2.89
N VAL A 104 8.95 -3.87 -2.38
CA VAL A 104 8.34 -3.02 -1.36
C VAL A 104 8.32 -1.58 -1.86
N GLU A 105 7.17 -0.94 -1.70
CA GLU A 105 6.99 0.50 -1.92
C GLU A 105 6.45 1.14 -0.65
N VAL A 106 7.06 2.26 -0.24
CA VAL A 106 6.70 2.98 0.98
C VAL A 106 6.31 4.41 0.61
N GLN A 107 5.15 4.85 1.10
CA GLN A 107 4.67 6.22 0.96
C GLN A 107 4.38 6.80 2.35
N ASN A 108 4.84 8.02 2.60
CA ASN A 108 4.49 8.76 3.81
C ASN A 108 3.44 9.83 3.51
N GLN A 109 2.47 10.00 4.39
CA GLN A 109 1.48 11.06 4.31
C GLN A 109 1.12 11.54 5.72
N THR A 110 0.82 12.83 5.85
CA THR A 110 0.48 13.44 7.13
C THR A 110 -0.98 13.84 7.19
N TYR A 111 -1.67 13.52 8.29
CA TYR A 111 -3.06 13.90 8.51
C TYR A 111 -3.27 14.41 9.93
N TRP A 112 -4.20 15.36 10.06
CA TRP A 112 -4.67 15.88 11.34
C TRP A 112 -5.97 15.20 11.75
N THR A 113 -6.07 14.74 12.99
CA THR A 113 -7.36 14.36 13.57
C THR A 113 -8.24 15.60 13.76
N ARG A 114 -9.56 15.38 13.88
CA ARG A 114 -10.47 16.49 14.20
C ARG A 114 -10.25 16.92 15.66
N PRO A 115 -10.31 18.22 15.97
CA PRO A 115 -10.25 18.67 17.34
C PRO A 115 -11.47 18.18 18.13
N ALA A 116 -11.32 17.99 19.43
CA ALA A 116 -12.44 17.74 20.31
C ALA A 116 -13.34 18.99 20.35
N SER A 117 -14.64 18.83 20.11
CA SER A 117 -15.59 19.92 20.32
C SER A 117 -15.76 20.16 21.82
N PRO A 118 -15.61 21.40 22.31
CA PRO A 118 -16.01 21.72 23.67
C PRO A 118 -17.50 21.40 23.84
N GLY A 119 -17.84 20.60 24.85
CA GLY A 119 -19.24 20.32 25.20
C GLY A 119 -19.99 21.63 25.46
N ARG A 120 -21.20 21.74 24.91
CA ARG A 120 -22.09 22.89 25.06
C ARG A 120 -22.89 22.80 26.35
#